data_AF-A0A4R4ZWU3-F1
#
_entry.id   AF-A0A4R4ZWU3-F1
#
_cell.length_a   1.000
_cell.length_b   1.000
_cell.length_c   1.000
_cell.angle_alpha   90.00
_cell.angle_beta   90.00
_cell.angle_gamma   90.00
#
_symmetry.space_group_name_H-M   'P 1'
#
loop_
_entity.id
_entity.type
_entity.pdbx_description
1 polymer ?
#
loop_
_entity_poly.entity_id
_entity_poly.type
_entity_poly.pdbx_seq_one_letter_code
_entity_poly.pdbx_strand_id
1 'polypeptide(L)'
;MDATNAVRRTPVTVLPLVVDPQPGATLPELRTVGVQVSGDDGTTWQPAKVVRTSTGRYLAVFETPKDAKNISLKGHVVDKTGTVTDLTVISAYLLN
;
A
#
# COMPACT_ATOMS: atom_id res chain seq x y z
N MET A 1 -17.55 -3.08 17.35
CA MET A 1 -16.35 -2.95 16.52
C MET A 1 -16.63 -3.70 15.24
N ASP A 2 -17.15 -3.03 14.22
CA ASP A 2 -17.43 -3.68 12.94
C ASP A 2 -16.24 -3.41 12.01
N ALA A 3 -15.24 -4.29 12.13
CA ALA A 3 -13.97 -4.21 11.41
C ALA A 3 -14.02 -4.94 10.05
N THR A 4 -15.15 -4.87 9.34
CA THR A 4 -15.23 -5.43 8.00
C THR A 4 -14.68 -4.39 7.01
N ASN A 5 -13.36 -4.21 7.02
CA ASN A 5 -12.64 -3.55 5.94
C ASN A 5 -12.66 -4.49 4.72
N ALA A 6 -13.85 -4.63 4.14
CA ALA A 6 -14.15 -5.51 3.03
C ALA A 6 -14.51 -4.66 1.82
N VAL A 7 -13.70 -4.77 0.77
CA VAL A 7 -13.85 -3.99 -0.46
C VAL A 7 -14.39 -4.90 -1.54
N ARG A 8 -15.49 -4.47 -2.20
CA ARG A 8 -16.04 -5.17 -3.36
C ARG A 8 -14.94 -5.39 -4.37
N ARG A 9 -14.76 -6.65 -4.79
CA ARG A 9 -13.76 -6.99 -5.78
C ARG A 9 -14.06 -6.32 -7.13
N THR A 10 -13.12 -5.53 -7.60
CA THR A 10 -13.01 -5.07 -8.98
C THR A 10 -11.80 -5.71 -9.66
N PRO A 11 -11.76 -5.84 -11.00
CA PRO A 11 -10.60 -6.41 -11.70
C PRO A 11 -9.30 -5.63 -11.45
N VAL A 12 -9.43 -4.31 -11.24
CA VAL A 12 -8.33 -3.41 -10.89
C VAL A 12 -8.71 -2.69 -9.60
N THR A 13 -7.82 -2.73 -8.62
CA THR A 13 -7.95 -1.95 -7.38
C THR A 13 -7.18 -0.64 -7.52
N VAL A 14 -7.81 0.45 -7.08
CA VAL A 14 -7.16 1.75 -6.86
C VAL A 14 -7.19 2.03 -5.35
N LEU A 15 -6.04 1.92 -4.70
CA LEU A 15 -5.89 2.05 -3.26
C LEU A 15 -5.27 3.41 -2.91
N PRO A 16 -5.98 4.28 -2.18
CA PRO A 16 -5.40 5.48 -1.60
C PRO A 16 -4.37 5.13 -0.52
N LEU A 17 -3.22 5.78 -0.58
CA LEU A 17 -2.13 5.61 0.38
C LEU A 17 -1.70 6.98 0.90
N VAL A 18 -1.48 7.06 2.22
CA VAL A 18 -0.98 8.25 2.89
C VAL A 18 0.28 7.87 3.66
N VAL A 19 1.32 8.67 3.49
CA VAL A 19 2.54 8.60 4.31
C VAL A 19 2.50 9.83 5.20
N ASP A 20 2.26 9.60 6.48
CA ASP A 20 2.27 10.66 7.49
C ASP A 20 3.58 10.66 8.27
N PRO A 21 4.10 11.85 8.63
CA PRO A 21 5.24 11.95 9.52
C PRO A 21 4.86 11.49 10.93
N GLN A 22 5.86 11.06 11.70
CA GLN A 22 5.68 10.84 13.13
C GLN A 22 5.26 12.16 13.82
N PRO A 23 4.48 12.09 14.92
CA PRO A 23 4.09 13.28 15.67
C PRO A 23 5.29 14.15 16.03
N GLY A 24 5.24 15.44 15.68
CA GLY A 24 6.34 16.39 15.91
C GLY A 24 7.37 16.49 14.78
N ALA A 25 7.26 15.68 13.72
CA ALA A 25 8.10 15.77 12.53
C ALA A 25 7.35 16.37 11.33
N THR A 26 8.10 17.00 10.43
CA THR A 26 7.60 17.35 9.08
C THR A 26 7.87 16.18 8.14
N LEU A 27 6.93 15.88 7.24
CA LEU A 27 7.14 14.84 6.24
C LEU A 27 8.31 15.23 5.32
N PRO A 28 9.40 14.43 5.28
CA PRO A 28 10.50 14.72 4.38
C PRO A 28 10.05 14.53 2.93
N GLU A 29 10.77 15.16 2.01
CA GLU A 29 10.59 14.89 0.59
C GLU A 29 10.89 13.41 0.31
N LEU A 30 9.92 12.71 -0.28
CA LEU A 30 10.04 11.29 -0.58
C LEU A 30 10.62 11.12 -1.99
N ARG A 31 11.75 10.41 -2.09
CA ARG A 31 12.44 10.11 -3.34
C ARG A 31 11.82 8.91 -4.04
N THR A 32 11.49 7.87 -3.28
CA THR A 32 10.93 6.62 -3.80
C THR A 32 9.76 6.18 -2.93
N VAL A 33 8.67 5.77 -3.58
CA VAL A 33 7.57 5.07 -2.94
C VAL A 33 7.21 3.86 -3.80
N GLY A 34 7.47 2.68 -3.26
CA GLY A 34 7.15 1.39 -3.86
C GLY A 34 6.07 0.69 -3.06
N VAL A 35 5.17 0.01 -3.77
CA VAL A 35 4.12 -0.81 -3.17
C VAL A 35 4.09 -2.15 -3.88
N GLN A 36 4.05 -3.22 -3.09
CA GLN A 36 3.80 -4.57 -3.56
C GLN A 36 2.54 -5.13 -2.90
N VAL A 37 1.87 -6.01 -3.64
CA VAL A 37 0.59 -6.59 -3.28
C VAL A 37 0.71 -8.10 -3.30
N SER A 38 0.07 -8.75 -2.33
CA SER A 38 -0.06 -10.20 -2.26
C SER A 38 -1.52 -10.58 -2.06
N GLY A 39 -1.96 -11.63 -2.75
CA GLY A 39 -3.27 -12.26 -2.59
C GLY A 39 -3.23 -13.60 -1.87
N ASP A 40 -2.07 -13.98 -1.34
CA ASP A 40 -1.74 -15.29 -0.77
C ASP A 40 -0.95 -15.16 0.55
N ASP A 41 -1.39 -14.21 1.39
CA ASP A 41 -0.85 -13.94 2.73
C ASP A 41 0.67 -13.67 2.76
N GLY A 42 1.18 -13.05 1.70
CA GLY A 42 2.57 -12.64 1.57
C GLY A 42 3.51 -13.72 1.03
N THR A 43 2.98 -14.80 0.47
CA THR A 43 3.78 -15.84 -0.18
C THR A 43 4.38 -15.35 -1.50
N THR A 44 3.58 -14.68 -2.33
CA THR A 44 4.02 -14.04 -3.57
C THR A 44 3.70 -12.55 -3.57
N TRP A 45 4.57 -11.75 -4.18
CA TRP A 45 4.47 -10.30 -4.19
C TRP A 45 4.53 -9.76 -5.62
N GLN A 46 3.56 -8.93 -5.98
CA GLN A 46 3.46 -8.29 -7.29
C GLN A 46 3.56 -6.77 -7.14
N PRO A 47 4.30 -6.07 -8.01
CA PRO A 47 4.42 -4.62 -7.93
C PRO A 47 3.09 -3.94 -8.28
N ALA A 48 2.72 -2.91 -7.51
CA ALA A 48 1.66 -1.98 -7.88
C ALA A 48 2.25 -0.75 -8.56
N LYS A 49 1.49 -0.16 -9.49
CA LYS A 49 1.81 1.15 -10.05
C LYS A 49 1.49 2.21 -9.00
N VAL A 50 2.50 2.96 -8.55
CA VAL A 50 2.33 4.05 -7.59
C VAL A 50 2.30 5.38 -8.33
N VAL A 51 1.24 6.17 -8.10
CA VAL A 51 1.07 7.51 -8.64
C VAL A 51 1.00 8.50 -7.48
N ARG A 52 1.90 9.49 -7.47
CA ARG A 52 1.85 10.59 -6.51
C ARG A 52 0.72 11.55 -6.90
N THR A 53 -0.19 11.83 -5.98
CA THR A 53 -1.30 12.78 -6.20
C THR A 53 -1.04 14.13 -5.52
N SER A 54 -0.45 14.11 -4.33
CA SER A 54 0.04 15.31 -3.64
C SER A 54 1.21 14.94 -2.73
N THR A 55 1.78 15.92 -2.02
CA THR A 55 2.75 15.63 -0.95
C THR A 55 2.13 14.67 0.08
N GLY A 56 2.84 13.57 0.35
CA GLY A 56 2.42 12.52 1.27
C GLY A 56 1.24 11.65 0.80
N ARG A 57 0.67 11.89 -0.39
CA ARG A 57 -0.51 11.15 -0.87
C ARG A 57 -0.24 10.47 -2.21
N TYR A 58 -0.65 9.21 -2.29
CA TYR A 58 -0.40 8.34 -3.41
C TYR A 58 -1.63 7.51 -3.74
N LEU A 59 -1.69 7.01 -4.97
CA LEU A 59 -2.58 5.94 -5.40
C LEU A 59 -1.72 4.74 -5.80
N ALA A 60 -2.00 3.58 -5.22
CA ALA A 60 -1.51 2.31 -5.74
C ALA A 60 -2.57 1.69 -6.65
N VAL A 61 -2.18 1.34 -7.86
CA VAL A 61 -3.04 0.72 -8.87
C VAL A 61 -2.47 -0.64 -9.25
N PHE A 62 -3.29 -1.69 -9.12
CA PHE A 62 -2.87 -3.06 -9.40
C PHE A 62 -4.05 -3.93 -9.84
N GLU A 63 -3.74 -4.98 -10.59
CA GLU A 63 -4.70 -6.04 -10.87
C GLU A 63 -5.06 -6.77 -9.58
N THR A 64 -6.35 -6.88 -9.28
CA THR A 64 -6.79 -7.55 -8.06
C THR A 64 -6.58 -9.06 -8.23
N PRO A 65 -5.79 -9.72 -7.36
CA PRO A 65 -5.60 -11.16 -7.41
C PRO A 65 -6.94 -11.92 -7.42
N LYS A 66 -7.13 -12.78 -8.44
CA LYS A 66 -8.44 -13.36 -8.79
C LYS A 66 -9.02 -14.32 -7.76
N ASP A 67 -8.22 -14.96 -6.92
CA ASP A 67 -8.70 -15.95 -5.95
C ASP A 67 -8.41 -15.56 -4.49
N ALA A 68 -7.92 -14.33 -4.28
CA ALA A 68 -7.53 -13.84 -2.98
C ALA A 68 -8.73 -13.47 -2.09
N LYS A 69 -8.75 -13.98 -0.86
CA LYS A 69 -9.77 -13.61 0.15
C LYS A 69 -9.42 -12.34 0.91
N ASN A 70 -8.14 -12.02 0.95
CA ASN A 70 -7.59 -10.82 1.55
C ASN A 70 -6.48 -10.27 0.67
N ILE A 71 -6.08 -9.04 0.93
CA ILE A 71 -4.94 -8.42 0.29
C ILE A 71 -3.93 -8.03 1.35
N SER A 72 -2.69 -8.46 1.15
CA SER A 72 -1.53 -8.07 1.95
C SER A 72 -0.69 -7.05 1.18
N LEU A 73 -0.04 -6.14 1.89
CA LEU A 73 0.70 -5.02 1.31
C LEU A 73 2.13 -4.95 1.84
N LYS A 74 3.06 -4.62 0.96
CA LYS A 74 4.43 -4.24 1.29
C LYS A 74 4.68 -2.83 0.77
N GLY A 75 5.03 -1.91 1.65
CA GLY A 75 5.46 -0.56 1.32
C GLY A 75 6.97 -0.44 1.47
N HIS A 76 7.61 0.25 0.53
CA HIS A 76 9.02 0.63 0.57
C HIS A 76 9.12 2.12 0.29
N VAL A 77 9.63 2.89 1.25
CA VAL A 77 9.76 4.34 1.13
C VAL A 77 11.21 4.73 1.35
N VAL A 78 11.73 5.57 0.45
CA VAL A 78 13.04 6.19 0.58
C VAL A 78 12.86 7.70 0.59
N ASP A 79 13.31 8.36 1.66
CA ASP A 79 13.32 9.81 1.72
C ASP A 79 14.53 10.41 1.00
N LYS A 80 14.55 11.74 0.86
CA LYS A 80 15.65 12.46 0.20
C LYS A 80 16.99 12.33 0.93
N THR A 81 16.98 12.07 2.24
CA THR A 81 18.20 11.83 3.03
C THR A 81 18.73 10.40 2.89
N GLY A 82 17.98 9.52 2.22
CA GLY A 82 18.33 8.12 2.02
C GLY A 82 17.82 7.19 3.12
N THR A 83 17.02 7.70 4.06
CA THR A 83 16.36 6.85 5.07
C THR A 83 15.39 5.93 4.37
N VAL A 84 15.49 4.64 4.67
CA VAL A 84 14.61 3.60 4.16
C VAL A 84 13.59 3.23 5.23
N THR A 85 12.33 3.13 4.84
CA THR A 85 11.25 2.60 5.68
C THR A 85 10.49 1.54 4.92
N ASP A 86 10.52 0.31 5.44
CA ASP A 86 9.75 -0.81 4.93
C ASP A 86 8.59 -1.11 5.87
N LEU A 87 7.41 -1.36 5.31
CA LEU A 87 6.21 -1.75 6.04
C LEU A 87 5.61 -2.99 5.38
N THR A 88 5.34 -4.02 6.16
CA THR A 88 4.56 -5.18 5.69
C THR A 88 3.28 -5.28 6.51
N VAL A 89 2.14 -5.33 5.85
CA VAL A 89 0.83 -5.54 6.47
C VAL A 89 0.21 -6.79 5.84
N ILE A 90 0.08 -7.85 6.63
CA ILE A 90 -0.59 -9.08 6.21
C ILE A 90 -2.09 -8.93 6.44
N SER A 91 -2.91 -9.37 5.47
CA SER A 91 -4.37 -9.24 5.49
C SER A 91 -4.82 -7.79 5.75
N ALA A 92 -4.24 -6.82 5.04
CA ALA A 92 -4.53 -5.40 5.17
C ALA A 92 -6.03 -5.07 4.97
N TYR A 93 -6.70 -5.80 4.07
CA TYR A 93 -8.15 -5.75 3.93
C TYR A 93 -8.69 -7.05 3.31
N LEU A 94 -10.00 -7.29 3.47
CA LEU A 94 -10.69 -8.46 2.93
C LEU A 94 -11.30 -8.12 1.56
N LEU A 95 -11.38 -9.12 0.67
CA LEU A 95 -12.08 -9.03 -0.60
C LEU A 95 -13.41 -9.79 -0.51
N ASN A 96 -14.48 -9.15 -0.99
CA ASN A 96 -15.82 -9.71 -1.04
C ASN A 96 -16.50 -9.52 -2.41
#